data_AF-A0A522BQD7-F1
#
_entry.id   AF-A0A522BQD7-F1
#
_cell.length_a   1.000
_cell.length_b   1.000
_cell.length_c   1.000
_cell.angle_alpha   90.00
_cell.angle_beta   90.00
_cell.angle_gamma   90.00
#
_symmetry.space_group_name_H-M   'P 1'
#
loop_
_entity.id
_entity.type
_entity.pdbx_description
1 polymer ?
#
loop_
_entity_poly.entity_id
_entity_poly.type
_entity_poly.pdbx_seq_one_letter_code
_entity_poly.pdbx_strand_id
1 'polypeptide(L)'
;MRQLLRFAWVEAQCCLFAVLFFVGLALVRLVPLPGSPADALLIWCLAVTLGLWLAGWETGREVAVIFGFHLVGLALELWKVDQGSWSYPDTGIAAVGGVPLYSGFMYAAVGSYVCQAWRRLDLRITGYRPWATAAVAALIYLNFFTSHVIRDLR
;
A
#
# COMPACT_ATOMS: atom_id res chain seq x y z
N MET A 1 19.08 2.66 26.02
CA MET A 1 19.35 3.40 24.77
C MET A 1 19.70 2.51 23.58
N ARG A 2 20.70 1.61 23.65
CA ARG A 2 21.11 0.75 22.52
C ARG A 2 19.97 -0.09 21.90
N GLN A 3 19.08 -0.63 22.72
CA GLN A 3 17.93 -1.40 22.24
C GLN A 3 16.92 -0.54 21.46
N LEU A 4 16.66 0.69 21.91
CA LEU A 4 15.78 1.63 21.21
C LEU A 4 16.34 2.01 19.84
N LEU A 5 17.64 2.27 19.75
CA LEU A 5 18.30 2.57 18.47
C LEU A 5 18.24 1.39 17.50
N ARG A 6 18.47 0.17 17.99
CA ARG A 6 18.33 -1.05 17.19
C ARG A 6 16.89 -1.26 16.70
N PHE A 7 15.91 -1.04 17.57
CA PHE A 7 14.49 -1.11 17.19
C PHE A 7 14.17 -0.09 16.09
N ALA A 8 14.52 1.19 16.31
CA ALA A 8 14.31 2.25 15.33
C ALA A 8 15.01 1.97 14.00
N TRP A 9 16.20 1.37 14.03
CA TRP A 9 16.91 0.96 12.82
C TRP A 9 16.16 -0.12 12.04
N VAL A 10 15.61 -1.13 12.72
CA VAL A 10 14.81 -2.19 12.06
C VAL A 10 13.51 -1.60 11.50
N GLU A 11 12.83 -0.73 12.24
CA GLU A 11 11.64 -0.02 11.77
C GLU A 11 11.91 0.80 10.51
N ALA A 12 13.01 1.57 10.49
CA ALA A 12 13.43 2.32 9.31
C ALA A 12 13.67 1.41 8.09
N GLN A 13 14.23 0.22 8.29
CA GLN A 13 14.40 -0.77 7.23
C GLN A 13 13.07 -1.34 6.72
N CYS A 14 12.07 -1.51 7.59
CA CYS A 14 10.74 -1.98 7.19
C CYS A 14 10.02 -0.94 6.31
N CYS A 15 10.34 0.34 6.47
CA CYS A 15 9.79 1.43 5.67
C CYS A 15 10.43 1.58 4.28
N LEU A 16 11.37 0.72 3.87
CA LEU A 16 12.14 0.90 2.63
C LEU A 16 11.24 1.04 1.40
N PHE A 17 10.21 0.19 1.25
CA PHE A 17 9.27 0.29 0.12
C PHE A 17 8.57 1.66 0.11
N ALA A 18 8.05 2.10 1.25
CA ALA A 18 7.35 3.38 1.38
C ALA A 18 8.27 4.57 1.08
N VAL A 19 9.52 4.53 1.55
CA VAL A 19 10.52 5.55 1.23
C VAL A 19 10.79 5.57 -0.27
N LEU A 20 11.00 4.41 -0.90
CA LEU A 20 11.21 4.33 -2.35
C LEU A 20 9.98 4.79 -3.14
N PHE A 21 8.76 4.55 -2.65
CA PHE A 21 7.54 5.11 -3.24
C PHE A 21 7.57 6.64 -3.22
N PHE A 22 7.88 7.26 -2.08
CA PHE A 22 7.97 8.73 -1.98
C PHE A 22 9.12 9.31 -2.80
N VAL A 23 10.25 8.61 -2.92
CA VAL A 23 11.34 8.99 -3.83
C VAL A 23 10.83 8.98 -5.27
N GLY A 24 10.14 7.93 -5.70
CA GLY A 24 9.53 7.86 -7.03
C GLY A 24 8.53 9.00 -7.25
N LEU A 25 7.65 9.26 -6.28
CA LEU A 25 6.69 10.34 -6.32
C LEU A 25 7.38 11.71 -6.45
N ALA A 26 8.44 11.96 -5.68
CA ALA A 26 9.22 13.18 -5.79
C ALA A 26 9.89 13.29 -7.17
N LEU A 27 10.47 12.21 -7.68
CA LEU A 27 11.12 12.19 -8.99
C LEU A 27 10.15 12.55 -10.12
N VAL A 28 8.97 11.93 -10.17
CA VAL A 28 7.98 12.20 -11.23
C VAL A 28 7.37 13.61 -11.13
N ARG A 29 7.50 14.28 -9.97
CA ARG A 29 7.00 15.66 -9.77
C ARG A 29 8.07 16.73 -9.97
N LEU A 30 9.33 16.41 -9.71
CA LEU A 30 10.44 17.37 -9.78
C LEU A 30 11.21 17.28 -11.09
N VAL A 31 11.20 16.12 -11.75
CA VAL A 31 11.91 15.92 -13.02
C VAL A 31 10.89 15.91 -14.15
N PRO A 32 11.10 16.71 -15.21
CA PRO A 32 10.27 16.61 -16.41
C PRO A 32 10.56 15.28 -17.11
N LEU A 33 9.61 14.35 -17.04
CA LEU A 33 9.68 13.04 -17.68
C LEU A 33 8.79 13.01 -18.93
N PRO A 34 9.15 12.24 -19.96
CA PRO A 34 8.25 11.98 -21.07
C PRO A 34 7.08 11.10 -20.61
N GLY A 35 5.87 11.46 -20.99
CA GLY A 35 4.64 10.72 -20.66
C GLY A 35 3.94 11.20 -19.39
N SER A 36 2.96 10.42 -18.91
CA SER A 36 2.20 10.77 -17.71
C SER A 36 3.01 10.48 -16.44
N PRO A 37 3.09 11.44 -15.48
CA PRO A 37 3.69 11.19 -14.17
C PRO A 37 3.08 9.98 -13.43
N ALA A 38 1.78 9.72 -13.64
CA ALA A 38 1.09 8.59 -13.03
C ALA A 38 1.60 7.24 -13.58
N ASP A 39 1.77 7.14 -14.89
CA ASP A 39 2.27 5.92 -15.54
C ASP A 39 3.76 5.70 -15.21
N ALA A 40 4.55 6.78 -15.17
CA ALA A 40 5.95 6.73 -14.74
C ALA A 40 6.08 6.23 -13.30
N LEU A 41 5.21 6.70 -12.39
CA LEU A 41 5.19 6.26 -11.01
C LEU A 41 4.74 4.79 -10.88
N LEU A 42 3.78 4.34 -11.70
CA LEU A 42 3.39 2.94 -11.75
C LEU A 42 4.59 2.05 -12.15
N ILE A 43 5.30 2.41 -13.22
CA ILE A 43 6.50 1.70 -13.67
C ILE A 43 7.55 1.67 -12.57
N TRP A 44 7.79 2.80 -11.89
CA TRP A 44 8.67 2.87 -10.75
C TRP A 44 8.27 1.90 -9.63
N CYS A 45 6.98 1.86 -9.24
CA CYS A 45 6.50 0.96 -8.20
C CYS A 45 6.69 -0.52 -8.56
N LEU A 46 6.45 -0.88 -9.83
CA LEU A 46 6.69 -2.22 -10.34
C LEU A 46 8.19 -2.56 -10.31
N ALA A 47 9.05 -1.63 -10.73
CA ALA A 47 10.50 -1.80 -10.69
C ALA A 47 11.03 -1.93 -9.26
N VAL A 48 10.51 -1.16 -8.30
CA VAL A 48 10.84 -1.27 -6.88
C VAL A 48 10.40 -2.62 -6.32
N THR A 49 9.18 -3.06 -6.63
CA THR A 49 8.66 -4.37 -6.18
C THR A 49 9.55 -5.50 -6.70
N LEU A 50 9.87 -5.48 -8.00
CA LEU A 50 10.76 -6.45 -8.63
C LEU A 50 12.18 -6.38 -8.05
N GLY A 51 12.74 -5.19 -7.89
CA GLY A 51 14.09 -4.98 -7.38
C GLY A 51 14.26 -5.46 -5.94
N LEU A 52 13.30 -5.17 -5.06
CA LEU A 52 13.30 -5.65 -3.69
C LEU A 52 13.15 -7.17 -3.61
N TRP A 53 12.34 -7.76 -4.47
CA TRP A 53 12.21 -9.22 -4.55
C TRP A 53 13.51 -9.89 -5.04
N LEU A 54 14.10 -9.39 -6.14
CA LEU A 54 15.35 -9.91 -6.69
C LEU A 54 16.54 -9.72 -5.73
N ALA A 55 16.57 -8.62 -4.99
CA ALA A 55 17.59 -8.37 -3.97
C ALA A 55 17.37 -9.18 -2.67
N GLY A 56 16.31 -9.99 -2.58
CA GLY A 56 15.98 -10.79 -1.41
C GLY A 56 15.49 -9.99 -0.21
N TRP A 57 15.13 -8.71 -0.39
CA TRP A 57 14.50 -7.90 0.65
C TRP A 57 13.05 -8.33 0.89
N GLU A 58 12.35 -8.72 -0.16
CA GLU A 58 11.00 -9.28 -0.11
C GLU A 58 11.03 -10.74 -0.56
N THR A 59 10.24 -11.59 0.07
CA THR A 59 10.02 -12.98 -0.30
C THR A 59 8.85 -13.08 -1.28
N GLY A 60 8.75 -14.18 -2.03
CA GLY A 60 7.61 -14.37 -2.94
C GLY A 60 6.24 -14.33 -2.23
N ARG A 61 6.18 -14.80 -0.96
CA ARG A 61 4.96 -14.70 -0.15
C ARG A 61 4.61 -13.25 0.19
N GLU A 62 5.61 -12.42 0.49
CA GLU A 62 5.38 -11.00 0.79
C GLU A 62 4.99 -10.23 -0.46
N VAL A 63 5.56 -10.56 -1.62
CA VAL A 63 5.12 -10.01 -2.92
C VAL A 63 3.65 -10.34 -3.18
N ALA A 64 3.20 -11.56 -2.85
CA ALA A 64 1.78 -11.90 -2.95
C ALA A 64 0.89 -11.07 -2.00
N VAL A 65 1.37 -10.76 -0.79
CA VAL A 65 0.67 -9.88 0.15
C VAL A 65 0.64 -8.43 -0.37
N ILE A 66 1.76 -7.92 -0.90
CA ILE A 66 1.87 -6.60 -1.54
C ILE A 66 0.83 -6.50 -2.68
N PHE A 67 0.73 -7.53 -3.52
CA PHE A 67 -0.28 -7.60 -4.57
C PHE A 67 -1.72 -7.60 -4.01
N GLY A 68 -1.98 -8.35 -2.94
CA GLY A 68 -3.29 -8.34 -2.28
C GLY A 68 -3.66 -6.96 -1.73
N PHE A 69 -2.73 -6.28 -1.05
CA PHE A 69 -2.93 -4.90 -0.57
C PHE A 69 -3.10 -3.91 -1.71
N HIS A 70 -2.40 -4.09 -2.83
CA HIS A 70 -2.58 -3.29 -4.03
C HIS A 70 -4.02 -3.39 -4.56
N LEU A 71 -4.55 -4.62 -4.70
CA LEU A 71 -5.92 -4.82 -5.19
C LEU A 71 -6.98 -4.24 -4.24
N VAL A 72 -6.84 -4.50 -2.94
CA VAL A 72 -7.76 -3.95 -1.94
C VAL A 72 -7.70 -2.42 -1.93
N GLY A 73 -6.50 -1.85 -1.91
CA GLY A 73 -6.30 -0.41 -1.98
C GLY A 73 -6.93 0.22 -3.22
N LEU A 74 -6.69 -0.37 -4.38
CA LEU A 74 -7.28 0.11 -5.64
C LEU A 74 -8.81 0.05 -5.62
N ALA A 75 -9.41 -1.01 -5.05
CA ALA A 75 -10.85 -1.10 -4.90
C ALA A 75 -11.43 0.00 -3.98
N LEU A 76 -10.72 0.36 -2.90
CA LEU A 76 -11.11 1.46 -2.02
C LEU A 76 -11.06 2.81 -2.73
N GLU A 77 -9.99 3.05 -3.51
CA GLU A 77 -9.83 4.28 -4.30
C GLU A 77 -10.91 4.39 -5.38
N LEU A 78 -11.17 3.32 -6.13
CA LEU A 78 -12.24 3.27 -7.15
C LEU A 78 -13.58 3.64 -6.55
N TRP A 79 -13.90 3.05 -5.40
CA TRP A 79 -15.14 3.34 -4.69
C TRP A 79 -15.23 4.81 -4.28
N LYS A 80 -14.17 5.37 -3.69
CA LYS A 80 -14.19 6.73 -3.17
C LYS A 80 -14.18 7.80 -4.27
N VAL A 81 -13.50 7.53 -5.37
CA VAL A 81 -13.52 8.41 -6.55
C VAL A 81 -14.90 8.38 -7.22
N ASP A 82 -15.54 7.21 -7.35
CA ASP A 82 -16.92 7.10 -7.85
C ASP A 82 -17.92 7.89 -6.98
N GLN A 83 -17.75 7.85 -5.66
CA GLN A 83 -18.57 8.64 -4.72
C GLN A 83 -18.23 10.15 -4.71
N GLY A 84 -17.31 10.62 -5.57
CA GLY A 84 -16.92 12.02 -5.65
C GLY A 84 -16.18 12.55 -4.42
N SER A 85 -15.60 11.67 -3.60
CA SER A 85 -14.87 12.08 -2.39
C SER A 85 -13.58 12.83 -2.73
N TRP A 86 -12.93 12.44 -3.85
CA TRP A 86 -11.80 13.13 -4.45
C TRP A 86 -11.66 12.72 -5.91
N SER A 87 -10.74 13.37 -6.62
CA SER A 87 -10.39 13.05 -8.01
C SER A 87 -8.87 13.05 -8.18
N TYR A 88 -8.36 12.18 -9.04
CA TYR A 88 -6.96 12.25 -9.45
C TYR A 88 -6.77 13.27 -10.57
N PRO A 89 -5.89 14.28 -10.39
CA PRO A 89 -5.66 15.29 -11.43
C PRO A 89 -4.91 14.72 -12.65
N ASP A 90 -4.03 13.74 -12.41
CA ASP A 90 -3.25 13.04 -13.44
C ASP A 90 -3.51 11.53 -13.34
N THR A 91 -4.31 10.98 -14.25
CA THR A 91 -4.62 9.53 -14.25
C THR A 91 -3.64 8.71 -15.09
N GLY A 92 -3.04 9.29 -16.13
CA GLY A 92 -2.28 8.54 -17.12
C GLY A 92 -3.15 7.58 -17.94
N ILE A 93 -2.48 6.72 -18.71
CA ILE A 93 -3.13 5.68 -19.53
C ILE A 93 -3.49 4.47 -18.66
N ALA A 94 -2.63 4.13 -17.70
CA ALA A 94 -2.82 3.01 -16.80
C ALA A 94 -3.74 3.40 -15.63
N ALA A 95 -5.01 3.61 -15.94
CA ALA A 95 -6.05 3.96 -14.98
C ALA A 95 -7.35 3.19 -15.24
N VAL A 96 -8.13 2.97 -14.18
CA VAL A 96 -9.46 2.36 -14.22
C VAL A 96 -10.41 3.27 -13.47
N GLY A 97 -11.57 3.62 -14.04
CA GLY A 97 -12.58 4.43 -13.35
C GLY A 97 -12.08 5.79 -12.84
N GLY A 98 -11.12 6.42 -13.53
CA GLY A 98 -10.50 7.68 -13.08
C GLY A 98 -9.45 7.52 -11.97
N VAL A 99 -9.10 6.27 -11.61
CA VAL A 99 -8.09 5.94 -10.60
C VAL A 99 -6.83 5.37 -11.28
N PRO A 100 -5.67 6.04 -11.14
CA PRO A 100 -4.41 5.52 -11.63
C PRO A 100 -4.03 4.23 -10.88
N LEU A 101 -3.50 3.24 -11.59
CA LEU A 101 -3.11 1.96 -10.97
C LEU A 101 -1.99 2.10 -9.94
N TYR A 102 -1.16 3.16 -9.99
CA TYR A 102 -0.15 3.37 -8.95
C TYR A 102 -0.76 3.57 -7.55
N SER A 103 -2.01 4.04 -7.46
CA SER A 103 -2.68 4.34 -6.18
C SER A 103 -2.73 3.13 -5.24
N GLY A 104 -2.95 1.93 -5.77
CA GLY A 104 -2.92 0.69 -5.00
C GLY A 104 -1.56 0.46 -4.32
N PHE A 105 -0.45 0.93 -4.89
CA PHE A 105 0.87 0.80 -4.26
C PHE A 105 1.04 1.65 -3.00
N MET A 106 0.22 2.68 -2.79
CA MET A 106 0.19 3.41 -1.51
C MET A 106 -0.24 2.49 -0.36
N TYR A 107 -1.20 1.59 -0.61
CA TYR A 107 -1.64 0.58 0.35
C TYR A 107 -0.67 -0.61 0.40
N ALA A 108 -0.11 -0.99 -0.75
CA ALA A 108 0.89 -2.06 -0.83
C ALA A 108 2.14 -1.75 0.01
N ALA A 109 2.54 -0.48 0.11
CA ALA A 109 3.62 -0.02 0.99
C ALA A 109 3.36 -0.35 2.46
N VAL A 110 2.10 -0.23 2.93
CA VAL A 110 1.70 -0.63 4.29
C VAL A 110 1.81 -2.15 4.45
N GLY A 111 1.35 -2.91 3.46
CA GLY A 111 1.47 -4.37 3.45
C GLY A 111 2.92 -4.86 3.52
N SER A 112 3.82 -4.26 2.73
CA SER A 112 5.27 -4.52 2.77
C SER A 112 5.85 -4.21 4.16
N TYR A 113 5.53 -3.04 4.73
CA TYR A 113 5.99 -2.68 6.07
C TYR A 113 5.55 -3.71 7.12
N VAL A 114 4.26 -4.10 7.13
CA VAL A 114 3.74 -5.07 8.10
C VAL A 114 4.46 -6.42 7.96
N CYS A 115 4.64 -6.92 6.74
CA CYS A 115 5.39 -8.14 6.47
C CYS A 115 6.85 -8.07 6.97
N GLN A 116 7.54 -6.98 6.64
CA GLN A 116 8.92 -6.74 7.03
C GLN A 116 9.06 -6.68 8.56
N ALA A 117 8.21 -5.90 9.22
CA ALA A 117 8.19 -5.77 10.67
C ALA A 117 7.95 -7.12 11.35
N TRP A 118 6.97 -7.88 10.84
CA TRP A 118 6.66 -9.21 11.34
C TRP A 118 7.86 -10.14 11.33
N ARG A 119 8.56 -10.19 10.20
CA ARG A 119 9.70 -11.08 10.01
C ARG A 119 10.95 -10.60 10.75
N ARG A 120 11.28 -9.31 10.69
CA ARG A 120 12.53 -8.77 11.26
C ARG A 120 12.50 -8.67 12.78
N LEU A 121 11.31 -8.51 13.36
CA LEU A 121 11.12 -8.44 14.81
C LEU A 121 10.64 -9.76 15.43
N ASP A 122 10.49 -10.83 14.62
CA ASP A 122 9.93 -12.14 15.04
C ASP A 122 8.61 -11.98 15.81
N LEU A 123 7.69 -11.19 15.24
CA LEU A 123 6.42 -10.90 15.89
C LEU A 123 5.55 -12.17 15.94
N ARG A 124 4.87 -12.36 17.08
CA ARG A 124 3.91 -13.45 17.28
C ARG A 124 2.66 -12.91 17.93
N ILE A 125 1.50 -13.20 17.35
CA ILE A 125 0.23 -12.95 18.03
C ILE A 125 -0.11 -14.19 18.85
N THR A 126 -0.35 -14.01 20.14
CA THR A 126 -0.93 -15.02 21.02
C THR A 126 -2.42 -14.72 21.24
N GLY A 127 -3.24 -15.76 21.41
CA GLY A 127 -4.68 -15.57 21.62
C GLY A 127 -5.46 -15.00 20.43
N TYR A 128 -4.92 -15.10 19.20
CA TYR A 128 -5.59 -14.61 18.00
C TYR A 128 -6.92 -15.34 17.79
N ARG A 129 -8.01 -14.58 17.62
CA ARG A 129 -9.36 -15.10 17.34
C ARG A 129 -9.68 -14.92 15.86
N PRO A 130 -9.16 -15.77 14.96
CA PRO A 130 -9.15 -15.50 13.51
C PRO A 130 -10.53 -15.18 12.95
N TRP A 131 -11.54 -15.96 13.33
CA TRP A 131 -12.91 -15.77 12.83
C TRP A 131 -13.56 -14.49 13.35
N ALA A 132 -13.37 -14.16 14.63
CA ALA A 132 -13.92 -12.95 15.21
C ALA A 132 -13.25 -11.71 14.59
N THR A 133 -11.92 -11.72 14.46
CA THR A 133 -11.16 -10.64 13.82
C THR A 133 -11.56 -10.48 12.35
N ALA A 134 -11.69 -11.58 11.61
CA ALA A 134 -12.11 -11.55 10.21
C ALA A 134 -13.54 -11.00 10.06
N ALA A 135 -14.47 -11.39 10.95
CA ALA A 135 -15.83 -10.86 10.95
C ALA A 135 -15.86 -9.36 11.22
N VAL A 136 -15.12 -8.88 12.22
CA VAL A 136 -15.02 -7.44 12.52
C VAL A 136 -14.39 -6.68 11.35
N ALA A 137 -13.32 -7.20 10.75
CA ALA A 137 -12.72 -6.59 9.57
C ALA A 137 -13.71 -6.52 8.40
N ALA A 138 -14.45 -7.60 8.13
CA ALA A 138 -15.48 -7.61 7.08
C ALA A 138 -16.58 -6.58 7.34
N LEU A 139 -17.02 -6.41 8.60
CA LEU A 139 -18.01 -5.39 8.97
C LEU A 139 -17.46 -3.97 8.80
N ILE A 140 -16.18 -3.72 9.12
CA ILE A 140 -15.52 -2.43 8.90
C ILE A 140 -15.49 -2.09 7.41
N TYR A 141 -15.11 -3.05 6.55
CA TYR A 141 -15.12 -2.85 5.10
C TYR A 141 -16.53 -2.69 4.54
N LEU A 142 -17.48 -3.50 5.01
CA LEU A 142 -18.90 -3.35 4.61
C LEU A 142 -19.41 -1.96 4.98
N ASN A 143 -19.12 -1.47 6.19
CA ASN A 143 -19.46 -0.12 6.59
C ASN A 143 -18.75 0.93 5.72
N PHE A 144 -17.49 0.73 5.35
CA PHE A 144 -16.78 1.59 4.38
C PHE A 144 -17.51 1.74 3.06
N PHE A 145 -17.97 0.62 2.49
CA PHE A 145 -18.68 0.65 1.21
C PHE A 145 -20.13 1.14 1.35
N THR A 146 -20.75 1.02 2.53
CA THR A 146 -22.17 1.38 2.72
C THR A 146 -22.38 2.74 3.40
N SER A 147 -21.36 3.39 3.95
CA SER A 147 -21.49 4.64 4.72
C SER A 147 -21.99 5.86 3.94
N HIS A 148 -22.13 5.73 2.62
CA HIS A 148 -22.79 6.73 1.76
C HIS A 148 -24.33 6.63 1.81
N VAL A 149 -24.88 5.46 2.20
CA VAL A 149 -26.32 5.20 2.34
C VAL A 149 -26.74 5.08 3.80
N ILE A 150 -25.86 4.52 4.65
CA ILE A 150 -26.09 4.39 6.09
C ILE A 150 -25.23 5.37 6.87
N ARG A 151 -25.63 5.68 8.12
CA ARG A 151 -24.78 6.43 9.04
C ARG A 151 -23.45 5.68 9.24
N ASP A 152 -22.34 6.42 9.27
CA ASP A 152 -21.02 5.82 9.58
C ASP A 152 -21.04 5.26 11.01
N LEU A 153 -20.60 4.01 11.17
CA LEU A 153 -20.66 3.25 12.44
C LEU A 153 -19.27 2.87 12.97
N ARG A 154 -18.21 3.33 12.30
CA ARG A 154 -16.82 3.21 12.73
C ARG A 154 -16.49 4.28 13.77
#